data_AF-A0AAE3FTN5-F1
#
_entry.id   AF-A0AAE3FTN5-F1
#
_cell.length_a   1.000
_cell.length_b   1.000
_cell.length_c   1.000
_cell.angle_alpha   90.00
_cell.angle_beta   90.00
_cell.angle_gamma   90.00
#
_symmetry.space_group_name_H-M   'P 1'
#
loop_
_entity.id
_entity.type
_entity.pdbx_description
1 polymer ?
#
loop_
_entity_poly.entity_id
_entity_poly.type
_entity_poly.pdbx_seq_one_letter_code
_entity_poly.pdbx_strand_id
1 'polypeptide(L)'
;MSVGHSVSSDHQLARLLQIGIVLEEVVEARAYHHYQSLSEEERELDTELEELLEHAAEESAEHREMLEGLIDGLDVESIPFEDVETLVEARYGQTKPEDFDGVLYDQLCNEETAYKFYDDLIDAIEASDADFSVDRSHVLSVLRELRAAERDGVETVTKIMEERA
;
A
#
# COMPACT_ATOMS: atom_id res chain seq x y z
N MET A 1 7.76 9.33 6.88
CA MET A 1 9.19 9.02 6.72
C MET A 1 9.57 9.49 5.32
N SER A 2 10.73 10.12 5.12
CA SER A 2 11.18 10.54 3.78
C SER A 2 12.31 9.61 3.34
N VAL A 3 12.17 9.00 2.16
CA VAL A 3 13.29 8.29 1.51
C VAL A 3 14.27 9.32 0.92
N GLY A 4 14.93 10.06 1.81
CA GLY A 4 15.74 11.22 1.46
C GLY A 4 17.11 10.92 0.83
N HIS A 5 17.32 9.77 0.19
CA HIS A 5 18.57 9.43 -0.50
C HIS A 5 18.24 8.85 -1.88
N SER A 6 18.83 9.43 -2.94
CA SER A 6 18.70 8.96 -4.33
C SER A 6 18.93 7.45 -4.43
N VAL A 7 18.05 6.73 -5.14
CA VAL A 7 18.15 5.28 -5.33
C VAL A 7 19.34 4.96 -6.22
N SER A 8 20.43 4.38 -5.68
CA SER A 8 21.71 4.31 -6.39
C SER A 8 22.10 2.92 -6.93
N SER A 9 21.23 1.91 -6.79
CA SER A 9 21.48 0.53 -7.26
C SER A 9 20.21 -0.32 -7.31
N ASP A 10 20.25 -1.41 -8.07
CA ASP A 10 19.19 -2.44 -8.09
C ASP A 10 18.87 -2.98 -6.69
N HIS A 11 19.88 -3.21 -5.85
CA HIS A 11 19.66 -3.70 -4.48
C HIS A 11 18.84 -2.71 -3.63
N GLN A 12 19.07 -1.41 -3.81
CA GLN A 12 18.29 -0.38 -3.11
C GLN A 12 16.88 -0.26 -3.68
N LEU A 13 16.75 -0.32 -5.01
CA LEU A 13 15.44 -0.31 -5.67
C LEU A 13 14.60 -1.52 -5.23
N ALA A 14 15.17 -2.72 -5.25
CA ALA A 14 14.50 -3.94 -4.80
C ALA A 14 14.02 -3.81 -3.36
N ARG A 15 14.85 -3.29 -2.45
CA ARG A 15 14.45 -3.09 -1.06
C ARG A 15 13.29 -2.09 -0.91
N LEU A 16 13.26 -1.03 -1.72
CA LEU A 16 12.18 -0.06 -1.71
C LEU A 16 10.89 -0.68 -2.27
N LEU A 17 10.97 -1.42 -3.38
CA LEU A 17 9.81 -2.14 -3.93
C LEU A 17 9.25 -3.17 -2.93
N GLN A 18 10.13 -3.87 -2.20
CA GLN A 18 9.73 -4.76 -1.11
C GLN A 18 9.01 -4.02 0.01
N ILE A 19 9.44 -2.81 0.37
CA ILE A 19 8.70 -1.98 1.34
C ILE A 19 7.31 -1.62 0.79
N GLY A 20 7.18 -1.35 -0.51
CA GLY A 20 5.88 -1.19 -1.17
C GLY A 20 4.99 -2.41 -0.96
N ILE A 21 5.50 -3.62 -1.26
CA ILE A 21 4.78 -4.89 -1.04
C ILE A 21 4.28 -5.02 0.40
N VAL A 22 5.11 -4.65 1.39
CA VAL A 22 4.71 -4.66 2.80
C VAL A 22 3.54 -3.73 3.07
N LEU A 23 3.56 -2.51 2.52
CA LEU A 23 2.49 -1.55 2.73
C LEU A 23 1.17 -2.07 2.16
N GLU A 24 1.20 -2.66 0.96
CA GLU A 24 0.03 -3.29 0.34
C GLU A 24 -0.48 -4.49 1.16
N GLU A 25 0.41 -5.35 1.63
CA GLU A 25 0.05 -6.49 2.47
C GLU A 25 -0.61 -6.04 3.78
N VAL A 26 -0.19 -4.90 4.34
CA VAL A 26 -0.84 -4.29 5.51
C VAL A 26 -2.25 -3.83 5.16
N VAL A 27 -2.44 -3.11 4.06
CA VAL A 27 -3.75 -2.62 3.61
C VAL A 27 -4.71 -3.80 3.44
N GLU A 28 -4.30 -4.80 2.67
CA GLU A 28 -5.08 -6.01 2.40
C GLU A 28 -5.46 -6.75 3.69
N ALA A 29 -4.48 -7.05 4.55
CA ALA A 29 -4.73 -7.80 5.78
C ALA A 29 -5.67 -7.04 6.73
N ARG A 30 -5.56 -5.71 6.78
CA ARG A 30 -6.43 -4.86 7.60
C ARG A 30 -7.84 -4.78 7.03
N ALA A 31 -7.97 -4.63 5.71
CA ALA A 31 -9.27 -4.62 5.05
C ALA A 31 -10.03 -5.94 5.30
N TYR A 32 -9.36 -7.09 5.16
CA TYR A 32 -9.94 -8.39 5.50
C TYR A 32 -10.28 -8.53 6.99
N HIS A 33 -9.42 -8.04 7.88
CA HIS A 33 -9.69 -8.09 9.33
C HIS A 33 -10.93 -7.25 9.68
N HIS A 34 -11.02 -6.03 9.16
CA HIS A 34 -12.15 -5.14 9.38
C HIS A 34 -13.43 -5.76 8.86
N TYR A 35 -13.41 -6.26 7.62
CA TYR A 35 -14.53 -6.97 7.02
C TYR A 35 -15.05 -8.11 7.91
N GLN A 36 -14.16 -8.95 8.44
CA GLN A 36 -14.52 -10.07 9.31
C GLN A 36 -15.01 -9.65 10.70
N SER A 37 -14.59 -8.47 11.17
CA SER A 37 -14.92 -7.96 12.50
C SER A 37 -16.30 -7.28 12.57
N LEU A 38 -16.87 -6.86 11.43
CA LEU A 38 -18.20 -6.27 11.36
C LEU A 38 -19.29 -7.31 11.68
N SER A 39 -20.20 -6.96 12.59
CA SER A 39 -21.39 -7.77 12.86
C SER A 39 -22.31 -7.87 11.63
N GLU A 40 -23.20 -8.86 11.57
CA GLU A 40 -24.18 -8.97 10.48
C GLU A 40 -25.08 -7.73 10.38
N GLU A 41 -25.44 -7.13 11.51
CA GLU A 41 -26.23 -5.89 11.57
C GLU A 41 -25.43 -4.69 11.03
N GLU A 42 -24.13 -4.60 11.31
CA GLU A 42 -23.26 -3.55 10.74
C GLU A 42 -23.00 -3.75 9.24
N ARG A 43 -22.85 -5.00 8.77
CA ARG A 43 -22.71 -5.31 7.34
C ARG A 43 -23.97 -5.01 6.55
N GLU A 44 -25.15 -5.36 7.06
CA GLU A 44 -26.42 -5.02 6.40
C GLU A 44 -26.71 -3.51 6.36
N LEU A 45 -26.16 -2.76 7.31
CA LEU A 45 -26.32 -1.32 7.38
C LEU A 45 -25.35 -0.55 6.46
N ASP A 46 -24.28 -1.20 5.96
CA ASP A 46 -23.17 -0.50 5.32
C ASP A 46 -22.50 -1.22 4.15
N THR A 47 -23.27 -1.44 3.09
CA THR A 47 -22.77 -2.00 1.82
C THR A 47 -21.63 -1.15 1.22
N GLU A 48 -21.62 0.16 1.45
CA GLU A 48 -20.57 1.04 0.94
C GLU A 48 -19.22 0.80 1.62
N LEU A 49 -19.19 0.53 2.94
CA LEU A 49 -17.97 0.10 3.62
C LEU A 49 -17.52 -1.29 3.16
N GLU A 50 -18.45 -2.23 3.00
CA GLU A 50 -18.12 -3.57 2.50
C GLU A 50 -17.45 -3.50 1.12
N GLU A 51 -18.05 -2.77 0.17
CA GLU A 51 -17.50 -2.56 -1.17
C GLU A 51 -16.13 -1.86 -1.12
N LEU A 52 -15.95 -0.86 -0.25
CA LEU A 52 -14.67 -0.18 -0.04
C LEU A 52 -13.57 -1.15 0.41
N LEU A 53 -13.85 -1.96 1.44
CA LEU A 53 -12.86 -2.86 2.04
C LEU A 53 -12.52 -4.03 1.10
N GLU A 54 -13.52 -4.58 0.41
CA GLU A 54 -13.29 -5.61 -0.61
C GLU A 54 -12.41 -5.06 -1.73
N HIS A 55 -12.75 -3.87 -2.26
CA HIS A 55 -11.98 -3.24 -3.32
C HIS A 55 -10.54 -2.94 -2.91
N ALA A 56 -10.33 -2.39 -1.71
CA ALA A 56 -8.98 -2.12 -1.20
C ALA A 56 -8.13 -3.39 -1.06
N ALA A 57 -8.73 -4.49 -0.60
CA ALA A 57 -8.02 -5.76 -0.49
C ALA A 57 -7.61 -6.34 -1.85
N GLU A 58 -8.52 -6.28 -2.84
CA GLU A 58 -8.23 -6.72 -4.21
C GLU A 58 -7.16 -5.85 -4.89
N GLU A 59 -7.30 -4.52 -4.78
CA GLU A 59 -6.36 -3.57 -5.37
C GLU A 59 -4.95 -3.72 -4.79
N SER A 60 -4.81 -3.80 -3.46
CA SER A 60 -3.51 -4.03 -2.83
C SER A 60 -2.88 -5.37 -3.23
N ALA A 61 -3.68 -6.42 -3.45
CA ALA A 61 -3.16 -7.69 -3.96
C ALA A 61 -2.59 -7.52 -5.39
N GLU A 62 -3.28 -6.81 -6.28
CA GLU A 62 -2.79 -6.49 -7.62
C GLU A 62 -1.52 -5.61 -7.58
N HIS A 63 -1.47 -4.64 -6.66
CA HIS A 63 -0.31 -3.79 -6.43
C HIS A 63 0.94 -4.61 -6.08
N ARG A 64 0.80 -5.62 -5.21
CA ARG A 64 1.92 -6.53 -4.88
C ARG A 64 2.40 -7.29 -6.10
N GLU A 65 1.50 -7.86 -6.90
CA GLU A 65 1.89 -8.60 -8.11
C GLU A 65 2.67 -7.71 -9.08
N MET A 66 2.26 -6.45 -9.25
CA MET A 66 2.99 -5.48 -10.06
C MET A 66 4.39 -5.19 -9.52
N LEU A 67 4.53 -5.00 -8.20
CA LEU A 67 5.82 -4.76 -7.55
C LEU A 67 6.75 -5.98 -7.61
N GLU A 68 6.20 -7.18 -7.42
CA GLU A 68 6.93 -8.45 -7.58
C GLU A 68 7.47 -8.59 -9.00
N GLY A 69 6.65 -8.28 -10.02
CA GLY A 69 7.09 -8.27 -11.41
C GLY A 69 8.24 -7.30 -11.69
N LEU A 70 8.30 -6.16 -11.01
CA LEU A 70 9.45 -5.24 -11.10
C LEU A 70 10.70 -5.81 -10.41
N ILE A 71 10.53 -6.45 -9.25
CA ILE A 71 11.64 -7.07 -8.51
C ILE A 71 12.27 -8.23 -9.30
N ASP A 72 11.45 -9.05 -9.95
CA ASP A 72 11.91 -10.18 -10.79
C ASP A 72 12.82 -9.74 -11.95
N GLY A 73 12.70 -8.47 -12.38
CA GLY A 73 13.55 -7.89 -13.41
C GLY A 73 14.91 -7.35 -12.91
N LEU A 74 15.11 -7.24 -11.60
CA LEU A 74 16.34 -6.69 -11.01
C LEU A 74 17.39 -7.78 -10.84
N ASP A 75 18.67 -7.45 -11.08
CA ASP A 75 19.79 -8.37 -10.86
C ASP A 75 20.18 -8.44 -9.37
N VAL A 76 19.26 -8.95 -8.56
CA VAL A 76 19.42 -9.08 -7.11
C VAL A 76 19.19 -10.53 -6.68
N GLU A 77 20.04 -11.04 -5.80
CA GLU A 77 19.73 -12.29 -5.10
C GLU A 77 18.48 -12.06 -4.25
N SER A 78 17.49 -12.96 -4.37
CA SER A 78 16.27 -12.97 -3.57
C SER A 78 16.61 -12.75 -2.10
N ILE A 79 16.27 -11.57 -1.57
CA ILE A 79 16.47 -11.26 -0.16
C ILE A 79 15.38 -12.01 0.60
N PRO A 80 15.72 -12.90 1.56
CA PRO A 80 14.72 -13.58 2.35
C PRO A 80 13.90 -12.55 3.11
N PHE A 81 12.59 -12.63 2.96
CA PHE A 81 11.64 -11.84 3.73
C PHE A 81 11.54 -12.44 5.13
N GLU A 82 11.73 -11.65 6.19
CA GLU A 82 11.26 -12.03 7.53
C GLU A 82 9.74 -11.81 7.54
N ASP A 83 8.96 -12.75 8.12
CA ASP A 83 7.49 -12.72 8.13
C ASP A 83 6.95 -11.33 8.50
N VAL A 84 6.50 -10.59 7.48
CA VAL A 84 6.03 -9.21 7.63
C VAL A 84 4.75 -9.14 8.43
N GLU A 85 3.92 -10.18 8.35
CA GLU A 85 2.77 -10.39 9.23
C GLU A 85 3.13 -10.17 10.71
N THR A 86 4.28 -10.68 11.17
CA THR A 86 4.76 -10.52 12.57
C THR A 86 5.20 -9.09 12.87
N LEU A 87 5.85 -8.41 11.92
CA LEU A 87 6.32 -7.03 12.07
C LEU A 87 5.17 -6.01 12.03
N VAL A 88 4.17 -6.27 11.21
CA VAL A 88 2.94 -5.48 11.06
C VAL A 88 2.05 -5.68 12.28
N GLU A 89 1.79 -6.91 12.72
CA GLU A 89 1.08 -7.18 13.98
C GLU A 89 1.75 -6.52 15.18
N ALA A 90 3.09 -6.60 15.28
CA ALA A 90 3.83 -6.02 16.39
C ALA A 90 3.73 -4.48 16.46
N ARG A 91 3.58 -3.82 15.31
CA ARG A 91 3.61 -2.35 15.21
C ARG A 91 2.23 -1.71 15.10
N TYR A 92 1.25 -2.43 14.54
CA TYR A 92 -0.07 -1.92 14.22
C TYR A 92 -1.22 -2.79 14.74
N GLY A 93 -0.98 -4.05 15.13
CA GLY A 93 -1.99 -4.95 15.69
C GLY A 93 -2.52 -4.53 17.07
N GLN A 94 -1.94 -3.50 17.69
CA GLN A 94 -2.43 -2.91 18.95
C GLN A 94 -3.52 -1.85 18.72
N THR A 95 -3.70 -1.36 17.50
CA THR A 95 -4.68 -0.33 17.15
C THR A 95 -5.89 -1.01 16.53
N LYS A 96 -6.78 -1.54 17.37
CA LYS A 96 -8.10 -1.98 16.91
C LYS A 96 -8.99 -0.75 16.79
N PRO A 97 -9.59 -0.48 15.61
CA PRO A 97 -10.72 0.44 15.54
C PRO A 97 -11.81 -0.03 16.50
N GLU A 98 -12.37 0.89 17.29
CA GLU A 98 -13.44 0.57 18.24
C GLU A 98 -14.83 0.71 17.60
N ASP A 99 -14.92 1.41 16.45
CA ASP A 99 -16.14 1.70 15.71
C ASP A 99 -15.86 1.92 14.20
N PHE A 100 -16.93 2.16 13.45
CA PHE A 100 -16.92 2.39 12.01
C PHE A 100 -16.05 3.57 11.57
N ASP A 101 -16.10 4.68 12.31
CA ASP A 101 -15.27 5.86 12.02
C ASP A 101 -13.78 5.54 12.21
N GLY A 102 -13.46 4.68 13.18
CA GLY A 102 -12.13 4.12 13.35
C GLY A 102 -11.67 3.27 12.16
N VAL A 103 -12.57 2.53 11.50
CA VAL A 103 -12.25 1.72 10.30
C VAL A 103 -11.94 2.62 9.11
N LEU A 104 -12.79 3.63 8.85
CA LEU A 104 -12.54 4.59 7.76
C LEU A 104 -11.28 5.41 7.99
N TYR A 105 -11.05 5.88 9.22
CA TYR A 105 -9.83 6.61 9.55
C TYR A 105 -8.57 5.76 9.35
N ASP A 106 -8.66 4.49 9.74
CA ASP A 106 -7.58 3.56 9.55
C ASP A 106 -7.31 3.26 8.07
N GLN A 107 -8.35 3.02 7.27
CA GLN A 107 -8.21 2.85 5.82
C GLN A 107 -7.55 4.09 5.21
N LEU A 108 -8.08 5.28 5.49
CA LEU A 108 -7.51 6.55 5.01
C LEU A 108 -6.02 6.67 5.34
N CYS A 109 -5.61 6.32 6.56
CA CYS A 109 -4.22 6.39 6.99
C CYS A 109 -3.31 5.44 6.21
N ASN A 110 -3.80 4.23 5.88
CA ASN A 110 -3.02 3.26 5.11
C ASN A 110 -2.85 3.73 3.65
N GLU A 111 -3.93 4.15 2.99
CA GLU A 111 -3.94 4.71 1.63
C GLU A 111 -3.00 5.93 1.52
N GLU A 112 -3.09 6.89 2.45
CA GLU A 112 -2.22 8.06 2.47
C GLU A 112 -0.73 7.69 2.66
N THR A 113 -0.47 6.63 3.43
CA THR A 113 0.89 6.15 3.68
C THR A 113 1.49 5.52 2.43
N ALA A 114 0.74 4.66 1.73
CA ALA A 114 1.15 4.05 0.48
C ALA A 114 1.29 5.10 -0.64
N TYR A 115 0.31 5.98 -0.81
CA TYR A 115 0.38 7.13 -1.73
C TYR A 115 1.68 7.91 -1.56
N LYS A 116 1.98 8.33 -0.32
CA LYS A 116 3.18 9.12 -0.02
C LYS A 116 4.45 8.34 -0.27
N PHE A 117 4.45 7.05 0.05
CA PHE A 117 5.59 6.19 -0.21
C PHE A 117 5.91 6.12 -1.70
N TYR A 118 4.90 5.93 -2.56
CA TYR A 118 5.11 5.91 -4.01
C TYR A 118 5.52 7.26 -4.58
N ASP A 119 4.93 8.35 -4.11
CA ASP A 119 5.34 9.70 -4.51
C ASP A 119 6.82 9.97 -4.18
N ASP A 120 7.24 9.68 -2.95
CA ASP A 120 8.63 9.83 -2.53
C ASP A 120 9.58 8.88 -3.31
N LEU A 121 9.15 7.67 -3.65
CA LEU A 121 9.94 6.70 -4.41
C LEU A 121 10.13 7.15 -5.86
N ILE A 122 9.07 7.65 -6.51
CA ILE A 122 9.13 8.22 -7.85
C ILE A 122 10.15 9.36 -7.88
N ASP A 123 10.04 10.31 -6.95
CA ASP A 123 10.98 11.43 -6.83
C ASP A 123 12.43 10.95 -6.66
N ALA A 124 12.65 9.93 -5.83
CA ALA A 124 13.98 9.37 -5.58
C ALA A 124 14.60 8.66 -6.81
N ILE A 125 13.77 8.05 -7.66
CA ILE A 125 14.20 7.40 -8.91
C ILE A 125 14.45 8.45 -10.00
N GLU A 126 13.59 9.46 -10.13
CA GLU A 126 13.77 10.55 -11.09
C GLU A 126 15.02 11.38 -10.80
N ALA A 127 15.33 11.60 -9.52
CA ALA A 127 16.55 12.27 -9.08
C ALA A 127 17.82 11.42 -9.19
N SER A 128 17.70 10.13 -9.54
CA SER A 128 18.84 9.21 -9.61
C SER A 128 19.50 9.20 -11.00
N ASP A 129 20.83 9.15 -11.02
CA ASP A 129 21.64 8.88 -12.22
C ASP A 129 22.06 7.41 -12.34
N ALA A 130 21.53 6.51 -11.50
CA ALA A 130 21.90 5.09 -11.52
C ALA A 130 21.32 4.32 -12.71
N ASP A 131 22.12 3.46 -13.32
CA ASP A 131 21.65 2.49 -14.30
C ASP A 131 21.06 1.28 -13.56
N PHE A 132 19.77 1.03 -13.75
CA PHE A 132 19.07 -0.14 -13.23
C PHE A 132 19.04 -1.26 -14.27
N SER A 133 18.98 -2.52 -13.84
CA SER A 133 18.84 -3.65 -14.79
C SER A 133 17.47 -3.66 -15.47
N VAL A 134 16.46 -3.08 -14.82
CA VAL A 134 15.12 -2.85 -15.38
C VAL A 134 15.03 -1.52 -16.12
N ASP A 135 14.12 -1.43 -17.08
CA ASP A 135 13.85 -0.18 -17.77
C ASP A 135 13.24 0.85 -16.81
N ARG A 136 13.95 1.96 -16.60
CA ARG A 136 13.53 3.04 -15.69
C ARG A 136 12.16 3.60 -16.07
N SER A 137 11.86 3.73 -17.37
CA SER A 137 10.59 4.30 -17.81
C SER A 137 9.41 3.39 -17.49
N HIS A 138 9.61 2.08 -17.58
CA HIS A 138 8.65 1.07 -17.15
C HIS A 138 8.41 1.12 -15.63
N VAL A 139 9.48 1.14 -14.82
CA VAL A 139 9.35 1.27 -13.34
C VAL A 139 8.55 2.51 -12.97
N LEU A 140 8.92 3.68 -13.52
CA LEU A 140 8.21 4.94 -13.26
C LEU A 140 6.77 4.95 -13.79
N SER A 141 6.46 4.14 -14.81
CA SER A 141 5.08 3.98 -15.28
C SER A 141 4.25 3.25 -14.25
N VAL A 142 4.73 2.08 -13.80
CA VAL A 142 4.04 1.25 -12.80
C VAL A 142 3.87 2.01 -11.49
N LEU A 143 4.93 2.63 -10.97
CA LEU A 143 4.83 3.38 -9.70
C LEU A 143 3.84 4.55 -9.76
N ARG A 144 3.69 5.20 -10.92
CA ARG A 144 2.70 6.28 -11.10
C ARG A 144 1.27 5.76 -11.21
N GLU A 145 1.09 4.55 -11.72
CA GLU A 145 -0.19 3.85 -11.73
C GLU A 145 -0.60 3.51 -10.29
N LEU A 146 0.30 2.88 -9.53
CA LEU A 146 0.10 2.62 -8.09
C LEU A 146 -0.24 3.90 -7.34
N ARG A 147 0.58 4.96 -7.46
CA ARG A 147 0.32 6.25 -6.80
C ARG A 147 -1.04 6.85 -7.19
N ALA A 148 -1.50 6.66 -8.42
CA ALA A 148 -2.80 7.17 -8.85
C ALA A 148 -3.94 6.38 -8.22
N ALA A 149 -3.82 5.05 -8.15
CA ALA A 149 -4.77 4.18 -7.46
C ALA A 149 -4.90 4.57 -5.97
N GLU A 150 -3.78 4.67 -5.24
CA GLU A 150 -3.79 5.08 -3.83
C GLU A 150 -4.45 6.46 -3.61
N ARG A 151 -4.25 7.40 -4.54
CA ARG A 151 -4.90 8.71 -4.47
C ARG A 151 -6.41 8.58 -4.63
N ASP A 152 -6.84 7.76 -5.58
CA ASP A 152 -8.26 7.52 -5.85
C ASP A 152 -8.91 6.76 -4.66
N GLY A 153 -8.16 5.88 -3.99
CA GLY A 153 -8.52 5.28 -2.70
C GLY A 153 -8.72 6.32 -1.60
N VAL A 154 -7.74 7.21 -1.37
CA VAL A 154 -7.86 8.35 -0.43
C VAL A 154 -9.10 9.21 -0.72
N GLU A 155 -9.34 9.56 -1.98
CA GLU A 155 -10.50 10.36 -2.39
C GLU A 155 -11.82 9.63 -2.08
N THR A 156 -11.87 8.32 -2.32
CA THR A 156 -13.04 7.49 -2.04
C THR A 156 -13.35 7.44 -0.54
N VAL A 157 -12.36 7.14 0.30
CA VAL A 157 -12.54 7.11 1.76
C VAL A 157 -12.97 8.47 2.29
N THR A 158 -12.31 9.55 1.83
CA THR A 158 -12.62 10.92 2.26
C THR A 158 -14.06 11.29 1.93
N LYS A 159 -14.54 10.95 0.73
CA LYS A 159 -15.92 11.20 0.33
C LYS A 159 -16.93 10.48 1.22
N ILE A 160 -16.68 9.20 1.54
CA ILE A 160 -17.55 8.43 2.44
C ILE A 160 -17.60 9.10 3.82
N MET A 161 -16.45 9.55 4.35
CA MET A 161 -16.39 10.26 5.63
C MET A 161 -17.16 11.59 5.59
N GLU A 162 -17.08 12.35 4.50
CA GLU A 162 -17.78 13.63 4.34
C GLU A 162 -19.31 13.45 4.25
N GLU A 163 -19.79 12.41 3.58
CA GLU A 163 -21.23 12.13 3.45
C GLU A 163 -21.89 11.71 4.77
N ARG A 164 -21.08 11.33 5.77
CA ARG A 164 -21.50 10.87 7.09
C ARG A 164 -21.40 11.92 8.20
N ALA A 165 -20.72 13.05 7.95
CA ALA A 165 -20.47 14.13 8.91
C ALA A 165 -21.67 15.09 9.10
#